data_AF-A0A2N1I3U2-F1
#
_entry.id   AF-A0A2N1I3U2-F1
#
_cell.length_a   1.000
_cell.length_b   1.000
_cell.length_c   1.000
_cell.angle_alpha   90.00
_cell.angle_beta   90.00
_cell.angle_gamma   90.00
#
_symmetry.space_group_name_H-M   'P 1'
#
loop_
_entity.id
_entity.type
_entity.pdbx_description
1 polymer ?
#
loop_
_entity_poly.entity_id
_entity_poly.type
_entity_poly.pdbx_seq_one_letter_code
_entity_poly.pdbx_strand_id
1 'polypeptide(L)'
;MKKLVTIIVTTALLSFSVTAKADKNDAMVEMVVNMMKQTVQLDSLSNCLGVTETNFIKAYTKTVEACIPKDGLEGNCIEELAPEILGISKAKFDSCIPDDDVAEQEEAVDYSALSEKERAALLTKQQAEGMARMEEMAALMKKSSEGTEDKISLPVYSPSTMSSHYSSGMQNSMGKTTLPVATFTTKDSVEKVVGFYKNSLPDFKIKNNMGVYYVMNKIPEDLAKLSFDTENLPLYFIPHIETYSLKVAQQDTTFIVISYKPY
;
A
#
# COMPACT_ATOMS: atom_id res chain seq x y z
N MET A 1 -41.67 9.15 57.73
CA MET A 1 -40.97 8.08 58.46
C MET A 1 -39.71 7.72 57.70
N LYS A 2 -38.54 7.95 58.32
CA LYS A 2 -37.20 7.73 57.76
C LYS A 2 -36.87 6.24 57.72
N LYS A 3 -36.31 5.74 56.62
CA LYS A 3 -35.47 4.53 56.64
C LYS A 3 -34.21 4.78 55.82
N LEU A 4 -33.11 4.98 56.54
CA LEU A 4 -31.75 4.86 56.05
C LEU A 4 -31.55 3.41 55.57
N VAL A 5 -31.01 3.23 54.38
CA VAL A 5 -30.40 1.96 53.95
C VAL A 5 -28.93 2.26 53.69
N THR A 6 -28.11 1.86 54.66
CA THR A 6 -26.65 1.85 54.59
C THR A 6 -26.23 0.72 53.66
N ILE A 7 -25.65 1.05 52.50
CA ILE A 7 -24.97 0.06 51.65
C ILE A 7 -23.47 0.19 51.93
N ILE A 8 -22.92 -0.88 52.49
CA ILE A 8 -21.51 -1.06 52.81
C ILE A 8 -20.76 -1.26 51.49
N VAL A 9 -19.87 -0.32 51.15
CA VAL A 9 -18.90 -0.45 50.06
C VAL A 9 -17.72 -1.25 50.60
N THR A 10 -17.69 -2.55 50.32
CA THR A 10 -16.54 -3.41 50.62
C THR A 10 -15.57 -3.36 49.45
N THR A 11 -14.57 -2.49 49.54
CA THR A 11 -13.44 -2.41 48.62
C THR A 11 -12.51 -3.60 48.87
N ALA A 12 -12.69 -4.70 48.13
CA ALA A 12 -11.72 -5.78 48.07
C ALA A 12 -10.57 -5.38 47.12
N LEU A 13 -9.50 -4.82 47.69
CA LEU A 13 -8.20 -4.74 47.03
C LEU A 13 -7.64 -6.16 46.85
N LEU A 14 -7.90 -6.76 45.70
CA LEU A 14 -7.16 -7.91 45.21
C LEU A 14 -5.92 -7.39 44.48
N SER A 15 -4.83 -7.27 45.23
CA SER A 15 -3.48 -7.09 44.69
C SER A 15 -3.04 -8.39 44.01
N PHE A 16 -3.48 -8.63 42.78
CA PHE A 16 -2.85 -9.63 41.91
C PHE A 16 -1.53 -9.05 41.42
N SER A 17 -0.44 -9.39 42.10
CA SER A 17 0.90 -9.33 41.50
C SER A 17 0.99 -10.41 40.44
N VAL A 18 0.50 -10.12 39.22
CA VAL A 18 0.76 -10.95 38.04
C VAL A 18 2.21 -10.71 37.66
N THR A 19 3.11 -11.58 38.11
CA THR A 19 4.42 -11.73 37.48
C THR A 19 4.23 -12.43 36.14
N ALA A 20 3.85 -11.68 35.11
CA ALA A 20 3.92 -12.15 33.73
C ALA A 20 5.41 -12.19 33.33
N LYS A 21 6.06 -13.33 33.52
CA LYS A 21 7.14 -13.71 32.61
C LYS A 21 6.45 -13.94 31.26
N ALA A 22 6.36 -12.90 30.44
CA ALA A 22 6.11 -13.10 29.03
C ALA A 22 7.26 -13.97 28.52
N ASP A 23 6.95 -15.19 28.06
CA ASP A 23 7.97 -16.02 27.45
C ASP A 23 8.45 -15.27 26.20
N LYS A 24 9.77 -15.30 25.95
CA LYS A 24 10.39 -14.62 24.78
C LYS A 24 9.68 -14.98 23.46
N ASN A 25 9.02 -16.12 23.43
CA ASN A 25 8.25 -16.63 22.31
C ASN A 25 6.94 -15.87 22.07
N ASP A 26 6.25 -15.38 23.11
CA ASP A 26 4.96 -14.69 22.97
C ASP A 26 5.10 -13.38 22.19
N ALA A 27 6.16 -12.62 22.48
CA ALA A 27 6.45 -11.37 21.77
C ALA A 27 6.81 -11.62 20.29
N MET A 28 7.48 -12.73 19.98
CA MET A 28 7.83 -13.10 18.61
C MET A 28 6.60 -13.56 17.83
N VAL A 29 5.71 -14.36 18.45
CA VAL A 29 4.42 -14.75 17.88
C VAL A 29 3.57 -13.52 17.58
N GLU A 30 3.45 -12.60 18.55
CA GLU A 30 2.68 -11.37 18.36
C GLU A 30 3.22 -10.50 17.23
N MET A 31 4.56 -10.37 17.14
CA MET A 31 5.21 -9.63 16.06
C MET A 31 4.91 -10.23 14.69
N VAL A 32 5.08 -11.54 14.51
CA VAL A 32 4.84 -12.22 13.21
C VAL A 32 3.37 -12.15 12.82
N VAL A 33 2.46 -12.35 13.77
CA VAL A 33 1.00 -12.24 13.53
C VAL A 33 0.62 -10.82 13.15
N ASN A 34 1.19 -9.80 13.79
CA ASN A 34 0.92 -8.41 13.46
C ASN A 34 1.51 -8.00 12.11
N MET A 35 2.69 -8.51 11.74
CA MET A 35 3.23 -8.33 10.39
C MET A 35 2.29 -8.93 9.34
N MET A 36 1.84 -10.17 9.54
CA MET A 36 0.91 -10.82 8.62
C MET A 36 -0.39 -10.01 8.45
N LYS A 37 -0.95 -9.47 9.54
CA LYS A 37 -2.14 -8.60 9.47
C LYS A 37 -1.94 -7.32 8.66
N GLN A 38 -0.70 -6.82 8.59
CA GLN A 38 -0.37 -5.60 7.87
C GLN A 38 0.00 -5.86 6.41
N THR A 39 0.65 -6.98 6.12
CA THR A 39 1.19 -7.28 4.78
C THR A 39 0.21 -8.07 3.91
N VAL A 40 -0.61 -8.93 4.51
CA VAL A 40 -1.54 -9.79 3.78
C VAL A 40 -2.90 -9.10 3.65
N GLN A 41 -3.48 -9.13 2.44
CA GLN A 41 -4.89 -8.79 2.23
C GLN A 41 -5.77 -9.89 2.86
N LEU A 42 -5.90 -9.83 4.19
CA LEU A 42 -6.56 -10.84 5.02
C LEU A 42 -7.96 -11.21 4.51
N ASP A 43 -8.75 -10.22 4.12
CA ASP A 43 -10.09 -10.43 3.56
C ASP A 43 -10.06 -11.30 2.29
N SER A 44 -9.11 -11.04 1.40
CA SER A 44 -9.00 -11.77 0.13
C SER A 44 -8.59 -13.21 0.36
N LEU A 45 -7.58 -13.41 1.22
CA LEU A 45 -7.07 -14.73 1.58
C LEU A 45 -8.11 -15.55 2.35
N SER A 46 -8.75 -14.98 3.37
CA SER A 46 -9.77 -15.70 4.16
C SER A 46 -10.97 -16.11 3.31
N ASN A 47 -11.42 -15.22 2.40
CA ASN A 47 -12.48 -15.53 1.45
C ASN A 47 -12.07 -16.64 0.48
N CYS A 48 -10.85 -16.60 -0.05
CA CYS A 48 -10.36 -17.64 -0.95
C CYS A 48 -10.32 -19.01 -0.24
N LEU A 49 -9.83 -19.04 0.99
CA LEU A 49 -9.72 -20.24 1.82
C LEU A 49 -11.07 -20.73 2.36
N GLY A 50 -12.12 -19.91 2.28
CA GLY A 50 -13.46 -20.24 2.80
C GLY A 50 -13.54 -20.23 4.33
N VAL A 51 -12.70 -19.42 4.98
CA VAL A 51 -12.66 -19.27 6.44
C VAL A 51 -12.94 -17.81 6.83
N THR A 52 -13.38 -17.58 8.06
CA THR A 52 -13.50 -16.21 8.58
C THR A 52 -12.11 -15.66 8.90
N GLU A 53 -11.93 -14.34 8.80
CA GLU A 53 -10.68 -13.66 9.19
C GLU A 53 -10.25 -14.03 10.61
N THR A 54 -11.19 -14.03 11.57
CA THR A 54 -10.93 -14.44 12.96
C THR A 54 -10.39 -15.87 13.08
N ASN A 55 -10.95 -16.81 12.30
CA ASN A 55 -10.49 -18.20 12.31
C ASN A 55 -9.13 -18.33 11.62
N PHE A 56 -8.90 -17.56 10.55
CA PHE A 56 -7.61 -17.50 9.89
C PHE A 56 -6.51 -16.98 10.83
N ILE A 57 -6.72 -15.82 11.47
CA ILE A 57 -5.77 -15.25 12.43
C ILE A 57 -5.49 -16.25 13.56
N LYS A 58 -6.53 -16.86 14.13
CA LYS A 58 -6.36 -17.84 15.20
C LYS A 58 -5.56 -19.07 14.76
N ALA A 59 -5.82 -19.57 13.55
CA ALA A 59 -5.10 -20.71 12.99
C ALA A 59 -3.64 -20.33 12.69
N TYR A 60 -3.40 -19.16 12.10
CA TYR A 60 -2.07 -18.65 11.81
C TYR A 60 -1.27 -18.42 13.08
N THR A 61 -1.84 -17.81 14.12
CA THR A 61 -1.19 -17.66 15.44
C THR A 61 -0.76 -19.01 16.01
N LYS A 62 -1.64 -20.01 16.00
CA LYS A 62 -1.29 -21.37 16.44
C LYS A 62 -0.19 -22.02 15.59
N THR A 63 -0.22 -21.75 14.28
CA THR A 63 0.80 -22.25 13.35
C THR A 63 2.15 -21.64 13.69
N VAL A 64 2.20 -20.33 13.90
CA VAL A 64 3.42 -19.61 14.30
C VAL A 64 3.92 -20.07 15.68
N GLU A 65 3.03 -20.26 16.66
CA GLU A 65 3.37 -20.83 17.97
C GLU A 65 4.00 -22.22 17.85
N ALA A 66 3.50 -23.06 16.94
CA ALA A 66 4.05 -24.38 16.66
C ALA A 66 5.37 -24.32 15.86
N CYS A 67 5.53 -23.30 15.01
CA CYS A 67 6.65 -23.15 14.09
C CYS A 67 7.83 -22.33 14.63
N ILE A 68 7.70 -21.69 15.80
CA ILE A 68 8.82 -21.03 16.50
C ILE A 68 9.33 -21.99 17.59
N PRO A 69 10.28 -22.91 17.30
CA PRO A 69 11.10 -23.51 18.34
C PRO A 69 11.97 -22.44 19.02
N LYS A 70 12.63 -22.82 20.12
CA LYS A 70 13.50 -21.92 20.90
C LYS A 70 14.62 -21.24 20.08
N ASP A 71 14.93 -21.75 18.87
CA ASP A 71 16.07 -21.33 18.05
C ASP A 71 15.70 -20.62 16.72
N GLY A 72 14.41 -20.47 16.37
CA GLY A 72 13.95 -19.70 15.19
C GLY A 72 12.96 -20.43 14.27
N LEU A 73 12.37 -19.71 13.32
CA LEU A 73 11.32 -20.23 12.42
C LEU A 73 11.92 -21.11 11.31
N GLU A 74 11.43 -22.33 11.13
CA GLU A 74 11.78 -23.18 9.98
C GLU A 74 11.01 -22.74 8.73
N GLY A 75 11.72 -22.58 7.60
CA GLY A 75 11.21 -21.91 6.39
C GLY A 75 9.89 -22.45 5.83
N ASN A 76 9.65 -23.76 5.93
CA ASN A 76 8.46 -24.39 5.35
C ASN A 76 7.39 -24.75 6.39
N CYS A 77 7.65 -24.52 7.69
CA CYS A 77 6.78 -25.03 8.75
C CYS A 77 5.36 -24.45 8.67
N ILE A 78 5.24 -23.16 8.35
CA ILE A 78 3.93 -22.51 8.24
C ILE A 78 3.13 -23.07 7.06
N GLU A 79 3.78 -23.30 5.92
CA GLU A 79 3.12 -23.84 4.72
C GLU A 79 2.64 -25.28 4.88
N GLU A 80 3.32 -26.05 5.73
CA GLU A 80 2.94 -27.43 6.03
C GLU A 80 1.83 -27.51 7.10
N LEU A 81 1.93 -26.72 8.18
CA LEU A 81 0.99 -26.80 9.31
C LEU A 81 -0.26 -25.93 9.16
N ALA A 82 -0.19 -24.80 8.44
CA ALA A 82 -1.34 -23.91 8.29
C ALA A 82 -2.56 -24.60 7.65
N PRO A 83 -2.44 -25.38 6.55
CA PRO A 83 -3.58 -26.09 5.97
C PRO A 83 -4.22 -27.07 6.95
N GLU A 84 -3.40 -27.79 7.73
CA GLU A 84 -3.86 -28.75 8.73
C GLU A 84 -4.66 -28.06 9.84
N ILE A 85 -4.12 -26.97 10.41
CA ILE A 85 -4.77 -26.22 11.49
C ILE A 85 -6.06 -25.53 10.99
N LEU A 86 -6.08 -25.10 9.73
CA LEU A 86 -7.25 -24.52 9.07
C LEU A 86 -8.29 -25.57 8.65
N GLY A 87 -7.94 -26.86 8.64
CA GLY A 87 -8.82 -27.93 8.20
C GLY A 87 -9.13 -27.90 6.70
N ILE A 88 -8.17 -27.45 5.88
CA ILE A 88 -8.29 -27.35 4.42
C ILE A 88 -7.22 -28.18 3.72
N SER A 89 -7.42 -28.50 2.45
CA SER A 89 -6.40 -29.20 1.67
C SER A 89 -5.22 -28.27 1.37
N LYS A 90 -4.00 -28.84 1.36
CA LYS A 90 -2.80 -28.12 0.92
C LYS A 90 -2.97 -27.49 -0.45
N ALA A 91 -3.54 -28.23 -1.41
CA ALA A 91 -3.83 -27.70 -2.75
C ALA A 91 -4.74 -26.45 -2.74
N LYS A 92 -5.72 -26.40 -1.82
CA LYS A 92 -6.61 -25.23 -1.68
C LYS A 92 -5.86 -24.06 -1.06
N PHE A 93 -5.03 -24.33 -0.06
CA PHE A 93 -4.18 -23.33 0.58
C PHE A 93 -3.19 -22.71 -0.42
N ASP A 94 -2.44 -23.56 -1.13
CA ASP A 94 -1.47 -23.16 -2.15
C ASP A 94 -2.15 -22.34 -3.28
N SER A 95 -3.37 -22.74 -3.72
CA SER A 95 -4.12 -21.98 -4.74
C SER A 95 -4.59 -20.58 -4.32
N CYS A 96 -4.52 -20.27 -3.03
CA CYS A 96 -4.98 -19.01 -2.45
C CYS A 96 -3.84 -18.09 -2.01
N ILE A 97 -2.61 -18.61 -1.94
CA ILE A 97 -1.42 -17.81 -1.75
C ILE A 97 -1.06 -17.27 -3.14
N PRO A 98 -0.96 -15.94 -3.34
CA PRO A 98 -0.51 -15.40 -4.61
C PRO A 98 0.90 -15.95 -4.91
N ASP A 99 1.10 -16.49 -6.11
CA ASP A 99 2.44 -16.89 -6.57
C ASP A 99 3.37 -15.68 -6.43
N ASP A 100 4.41 -15.80 -5.61
CA ASP A 100 5.40 -14.75 -5.31
C ASP A 100 6.23 -14.33 -6.56
N ASP A 101 5.88 -14.80 -7.76
CA ASP A 101 6.52 -14.48 -9.04
C ASP A 101 6.42 -12.99 -9.45
N VAL A 102 5.82 -12.13 -8.62
CA VAL A 102 5.79 -10.67 -8.83
C VAL A 102 6.45 -9.87 -7.69
N ALA A 103 6.97 -10.53 -6.66
CA ALA A 103 7.89 -9.89 -5.74
C ALA A 103 9.26 -9.81 -6.44
N GLU A 104 9.78 -8.59 -6.63
CA GLU A 104 11.19 -8.38 -6.93
C GLU A 104 12.02 -9.34 -6.08
N GLN A 105 12.96 -10.05 -6.68
CA GLN A 105 13.87 -10.99 -6.00
C GLN A 105 14.64 -10.25 -4.89
N GLU A 106 14.03 -10.06 -3.72
CA GLU A 106 14.76 -9.93 -2.49
C GLU A 106 15.38 -11.31 -2.27
N GLU A 107 16.68 -11.43 -2.55
CA GLU A 107 17.44 -12.64 -2.22
C GLU A 107 17.08 -13.04 -0.79
N ALA A 108 16.41 -14.18 -0.64
CA ALA A 108 16.04 -14.71 0.66
C ALA A 108 17.33 -14.90 1.45
N VAL A 109 17.62 -13.99 2.37
CA VAL A 109 18.83 -14.06 3.18
C VAL A 109 18.71 -15.31 4.04
N ASP A 110 19.58 -16.29 3.83
CA ASP A 110 19.61 -17.50 4.65
C ASP A 110 20.10 -17.15 6.07
N TYR A 111 19.16 -16.86 6.96
CA TYR A 111 19.44 -16.53 8.35
C TYR A 111 20.02 -17.70 9.13
N SER A 112 19.94 -18.94 8.63
CA SER A 112 20.43 -20.13 9.32
C SER A 112 21.95 -20.25 9.30
N ALA A 113 22.60 -19.62 8.31
CA ALA A 113 24.06 -19.59 8.17
C ALA A 113 24.74 -18.46 8.96
N LEU A 114 23.96 -17.53 9.53
CA LEU A 114 24.47 -16.34 10.22
C LEU A 114 24.64 -16.58 11.72
N SER A 115 25.74 -16.08 12.29
CA SER A 115 25.91 -16.04 13.76
C SER A 115 24.85 -15.15 14.42
N GLU A 116 24.58 -15.35 15.71
CA GLU A 116 23.61 -14.53 16.46
C GLU A 116 23.90 -13.03 16.35
N LYS A 117 25.18 -12.64 16.35
CA LYS A 117 25.62 -11.26 16.17
C LYS A 117 25.31 -10.72 14.77
N GLU A 118 25.52 -11.52 13.74
CA GLU A 118 25.23 -11.14 12.34
C GLU A 118 23.72 -11.02 12.10
N ARG A 119 22.93 -11.94 12.66
CA ARG A 119 21.47 -11.86 12.63
C ARG A 119 20.95 -10.60 13.32
N ALA A 120 21.44 -10.27 14.51
CA ALA A 120 21.04 -9.06 15.22
C ALA A 120 21.41 -7.78 14.45
N ALA A 121 22.60 -7.75 13.83
CA ALA A 121 23.04 -6.62 13.00
C ALA A 121 22.16 -6.46 11.74
N LEU A 122 21.83 -7.57 11.07
CA LEU A 122 20.96 -7.57 9.89
C LEU A 122 19.54 -7.11 10.22
N LEU A 123 18.96 -7.61 11.31
CA LEU A 123 17.64 -7.17 11.80
C LEU A 123 17.64 -5.67 12.11
N THR A 124 18.69 -5.18 12.77
CA THR A 124 18.84 -3.74 13.07
C THR A 124 18.92 -2.92 11.79
N LYS A 125 19.67 -3.40 10.80
CA LYS A 125 19.78 -2.75 9.48
C LYS A 125 18.43 -2.71 8.76
N GLN A 126 17.72 -3.83 8.69
CA GLN A 126 16.39 -3.90 8.06
C GLN A 126 15.37 -3.01 8.75
N GLN A 127 15.39 -2.95 10.09
CA GLN A 127 14.54 -2.03 10.85
C GLN A 127 14.87 -0.57 10.52
N ALA A 128 16.16 -0.21 10.45
CA ALA A 128 16.58 1.14 10.08
C ALA A 128 16.18 1.50 8.65
N GLU A 129 16.35 0.60 7.69
CA GLU A 129 15.93 0.76 6.30
C GLU A 129 14.40 0.86 6.18
N GLY A 130 13.67 0.04 6.92
CA GLY A 130 12.21 0.10 7.00
C GLY A 130 11.70 1.43 7.57
N MET A 131 12.33 1.93 8.64
CA MET A 131 12.02 3.26 9.19
C MET A 131 12.33 4.37 8.19
N ALA A 132 13.49 4.34 7.54
CA ALA A 132 13.87 5.33 6.53
C ALA A 132 12.88 5.35 5.35
N ARG A 133 12.44 4.17 4.89
CA ARG A 133 11.42 4.04 3.83
C ARG A 133 10.06 4.61 4.28
N MET A 134 9.64 4.36 5.52
CA MET A 134 8.41 4.95 6.08
C MET A 134 8.51 6.48 6.18
N GLU A 135 9.65 7.01 6.62
CA GLU A 135 9.89 8.45 6.69
C GLU A 135 9.86 9.08 5.28
N GLU A 136 10.46 8.42 4.29
CA GLU A 136 10.40 8.84 2.89
C GLU A 136 8.97 8.84 2.36
N MET A 137 8.20 7.77 2.59
CA MET A 137 6.79 7.71 2.22
C MET A 137 5.97 8.81 2.90
N ALA A 138 6.17 9.04 4.19
CA ALA A 138 5.50 10.10 4.93
C ALA A 138 5.85 11.49 4.38
N ALA A 139 7.12 11.72 4.04
CA ALA A 139 7.57 12.95 3.39
C ALA A 139 6.92 13.13 2.02
N LEU A 140 6.80 12.05 1.23
CA LEU A 140 6.14 12.07 -0.08
C LEU A 140 4.63 12.38 0.06
N MET A 141 3.94 11.72 1.00
CA MET A 141 2.52 11.99 1.27
C MET A 141 2.30 13.43 1.72
N LYS A 142 3.15 13.93 2.63
CA LYS A 142 3.11 15.34 3.05
C LYS A 142 3.29 16.27 1.85
N LYS A 143 4.33 16.05 1.04
CA LYS A 143 4.61 16.87 -0.16
C LYS A 143 3.46 16.82 -1.17
N SER A 144 2.78 15.68 -1.31
CA SER A 144 1.60 15.54 -2.17
C SER A 144 0.37 16.31 -1.67
N SER A 145 0.36 16.75 -0.41
CA SER A 145 -0.75 17.49 0.20
C SER A 145 -0.54 19.01 0.21
N GLU A 146 0.64 19.49 -0.17
CA GLU A 146 1.01 20.91 -0.07
C GLU A 146 0.52 21.76 -1.25
N GLY A 147 0.10 21.12 -2.34
CA GLY A 147 -0.35 21.81 -3.53
C GLY A 147 -1.82 22.23 -3.48
N THR A 148 -2.12 23.41 -4.01
CA THR A 148 -3.46 23.99 -4.13
C THR A 148 -3.81 24.21 -5.61
N GLU A 149 -5.09 24.20 -5.96
CA GLU A 149 -5.53 24.27 -7.36
C GLU A 149 -5.15 25.58 -8.08
N ASP A 150 -4.95 26.68 -7.34
CA ASP A 150 -4.59 28.00 -7.88
C ASP A 150 -3.21 28.02 -8.57
N LYS A 151 -2.36 27.03 -8.30
CA LYS A 151 -1.05 26.91 -8.96
C LYS A 151 -1.11 26.17 -10.30
N ILE A 152 -2.23 25.52 -10.61
CA ILE A 152 -2.36 24.66 -11.80
C ILE A 152 -2.68 25.54 -13.02
N SER A 153 -1.76 25.58 -13.98
CA SER A 153 -1.88 26.47 -15.15
C SER A 153 -2.84 25.97 -16.24
N LEU A 154 -3.27 24.72 -16.16
CA LEU A 154 -4.20 24.09 -17.10
C LEU A 154 -5.61 24.06 -16.49
N PRO A 155 -6.68 24.12 -17.31
CA PRO A 155 -8.04 24.03 -16.80
C PRO A 155 -8.25 22.77 -15.96
N VAL A 156 -8.95 22.89 -14.83
CA VAL A 156 -9.32 21.75 -13.98
C VAL A 156 -10.78 21.38 -14.25
N TYR A 157 -11.06 20.08 -14.40
CA TYR A 157 -12.43 19.59 -14.56
C TYR A 157 -13.20 19.71 -13.24
N SER A 158 -14.04 20.74 -13.10
CA SER A 158 -14.69 21.11 -11.82
C SER A 158 -15.44 19.99 -11.08
N PRO A 159 -16.11 19.01 -11.74
CA PRO A 159 -16.73 17.86 -11.04
C PRO A 159 -15.73 16.82 -10.51
N SER A 160 -14.43 17.09 -10.53
CA SER A 160 -13.39 16.22 -10.00
C SER A 160 -12.92 16.66 -8.61
N THR A 161 -12.27 15.76 -7.88
CA THR A 161 -11.70 16.01 -6.55
C THR A 161 -10.20 15.74 -6.61
N MET A 162 -9.39 16.69 -6.16
CA MET A 162 -7.93 16.53 -6.10
C MET A 162 -7.56 15.44 -5.09
N SER A 163 -6.84 14.43 -5.54
CA SER A 163 -6.36 13.31 -4.72
C SER A 163 -4.92 13.50 -4.26
N SER A 164 -4.08 14.13 -5.09
CA SER A 164 -2.69 14.43 -4.77
C SER A 164 -2.17 15.58 -5.62
N HIS A 165 -1.17 16.29 -5.10
CA HIS A 165 -0.55 17.41 -5.78
C HIS A 165 0.92 17.60 -5.40
N TYR A 166 1.80 17.17 -6.30
CA TYR A 166 3.24 17.39 -6.24
C TYR A 166 3.60 18.75 -6.86
N SER A 167 3.32 19.83 -6.14
CA SER A 167 3.45 21.21 -6.64
C SER A 167 4.87 21.62 -7.07
N SER A 168 5.89 20.87 -6.64
CA SER A 168 7.30 21.08 -7.01
C SER A 168 7.86 19.99 -7.92
N GLY A 169 7.02 19.11 -8.44
CA GLY A 169 7.44 17.92 -9.18
C GLY A 169 8.14 16.86 -8.31
N MET A 170 8.56 15.78 -8.96
CA MET A 170 9.28 14.65 -8.37
C MET A 170 10.67 14.55 -8.99
N GLN A 171 11.67 14.14 -8.21
CA GLN A 171 13.01 13.88 -8.74
C GLN A 171 13.08 12.41 -9.17
N ASN A 172 13.52 12.14 -10.39
CA ASN A 172 13.75 10.77 -10.86
C ASN A 172 15.15 10.26 -10.44
N SER A 173 15.44 8.98 -10.72
CA SER A 173 16.72 8.31 -10.44
C SER A 173 17.95 9.05 -11.00
N MET A 174 17.78 9.83 -12.08
CA MET A 174 18.83 10.66 -12.68
C MET A 174 18.98 12.04 -12.04
N GLY A 175 18.26 12.34 -10.95
CA GLY A 175 18.30 13.64 -10.30
C GLY A 175 17.54 14.75 -11.03
N LYS A 176 16.80 14.45 -12.11
CA LYS A 176 16.00 15.44 -12.84
C LYS A 176 14.64 15.60 -12.20
N THR A 177 14.20 16.85 -12.05
CA THR A 177 12.89 17.18 -11.51
C THR A 177 11.85 17.24 -12.64
N THR A 178 10.78 16.46 -12.52
CA THR A 178 9.63 16.50 -13.41
C THR A 178 8.88 17.82 -13.28
N LEU A 179 7.95 18.10 -14.20
CA LEU A 179 6.97 19.16 -13.97
C LEU A 179 6.13 18.87 -12.71
N PRO A 180 5.56 19.92 -12.09
CA PRO A 180 4.48 19.78 -11.13
C PRO A 180 3.33 18.93 -11.68
N VAL A 181 2.78 18.07 -10.81
CA VAL A 181 1.69 17.16 -11.17
C VAL A 181 0.60 17.23 -10.12
N ALA A 182 -0.65 17.36 -10.57
CA ALA A 182 -1.84 17.20 -9.73
C ALA A 182 -2.71 16.07 -10.29
N THR A 183 -3.20 15.20 -9.41
CA THR A 183 -4.11 14.11 -9.75
C THR A 183 -5.49 14.40 -9.18
N PHE A 184 -6.51 14.16 -9.98
CA PHE A 184 -7.91 14.30 -9.61
C PHE A 184 -8.66 13.02 -9.93
N THR A 185 -9.78 12.80 -9.25
CA THR A 185 -10.71 11.71 -9.51
C THR A 185 -12.12 12.23 -9.72
N THR A 186 -12.90 11.55 -10.56
CA THR A 186 -14.33 11.83 -10.77
C THR A 186 -15.10 10.56 -11.10
N LYS A 187 -16.41 10.58 -10.86
CA LYS A 187 -17.35 9.51 -11.23
C LYS A 187 -17.86 9.64 -12.67
N ASP A 188 -17.57 10.77 -13.31
CA ASP A 188 -17.89 10.98 -14.71
C ASP A 188 -17.03 10.09 -15.61
N SER A 189 -17.54 9.75 -16.80
CA SER A 189 -16.81 8.90 -17.75
C SER A 189 -15.62 9.63 -18.37
N VAL A 190 -14.65 8.84 -18.85
CA VAL A 190 -13.46 9.35 -19.56
C VAL A 190 -13.87 10.23 -20.75
N GLU A 191 -14.90 9.85 -21.51
CA GLU A 191 -15.37 10.61 -22.69
C GLU A 191 -15.89 12.00 -22.31
N LYS A 192 -16.58 12.11 -21.17
CA LYS A 192 -17.10 13.39 -20.68
C LYS A 192 -15.96 14.32 -20.29
N VAL A 193 -14.95 13.80 -19.57
CA VAL A 193 -13.74 14.54 -19.19
C VAL A 193 -12.92 14.96 -20.41
N VAL A 194 -12.69 14.04 -21.35
CA VAL A 194 -12.00 14.33 -22.60
C VAL A 194 -12.76 15.38 -23.43
N GLY A 195 -14.09 15.33 -23.44
CA GLY A 195 -14.94 16.33 -24.08
C GLY A 195 -14.77 17.74 -23.49
N PHE A 196 -14.66 17.85 -22.16
CA PHE A 196 -14.35 19.12 -21.50
C PHE A 196 -13.01 19.69 -21.96
N TYR A 197 -11.95 18.88 -21.99
CA TYR A 197 -10.63 19.35 -22.41
C TYR A 197 -10.56 19.70 -23.89
N LYS A 198 -11.26 18.95 -24.74
CA LYS A 198 -11.39 19.30 -26.16
C LYS A 198 -11.97 20.70 -26.38
N ASN A 199 -12.93 21.10 -25.54
CA ASN A 199 -13.57 22.42 -25.64
C ASN A 199 -12.73 23.52 -24.98
N SER A 200 -12.06 23.22 -23.86
CA SER A 200 -11.31 24.21 -23.07
C SER A 200 -9.90 24.48 -23.60
N LEU A 201 -9.33 23.55 -24.36
CA LEU A 201 -7.98 23.60 -24.91
C LEU A 201 -8.02 23.33 -26.43
N PRO A 202 -8.57 24.23 -27.25
CA PRO A 202 -8.80 23.98 -28.69
C PRO A 202 -7.52 23.72 -29.50
N ASP A 203 -6.38 24.23 -29.04
CA ASP A 203 -5.08 24.04 -29.69
C ASP A 203 -4.42 22.70 -29.33
N PHE A 204 -4.87 22.05 -28.25
CA PHE A 204 -4.32 20.78 -27.81
C PHE A 204 -4.84 19.63 -28.68
N LYS A 205 -3.97 18.64 -28.88
CA LYS A 205 -4.28 17.40 -29.58
C LYS A 205 -4.60 16.32 -28.56
N ILE A 206 -5.54 15.45 -28.93
CA ILE A 206 -5.98 14.33 -28.10
C ILE A 206 -5.55 13.03 -28.77
N LYS A 207 -4.89 12.15 -28.03
CA LYS A 207 -4.48 10.82 -28.49
C LYS A 207 -4.87 9.77 -27.47
N ASN A 208 -5.57 8.74 -27.90
CA ASN A 208 -5.74 7.52 -27.12
C ASN A 208 -4.55 6.59 -27.37
N ASN A 209 -3.96 6.08 -26.29
CA ASN A 209 -2.99 5.00 -26.31
C ASN A 209 -3.34 4.01 -25.19
N MET A 210 -3.75 2.80 -25.57
CA MET A 210 -4.08 1.71 -24.63
C MET A 210 -5.12 2.10 -23.56
N GLY A 211 -6.13 2.90 -23.91
CA GLY A 211 -7.18 3.32 -22.96
C GLY A 211 -6.83 4.56 -22.13
N VAL A 212 -5.60 5.08 -22.22
CA VAL A 212 -5.21 6.37 -21.68
C VAL A 212 -5.37 7.45 -22.75
N TYR A 213 -6.08 8.52 -22.42
CA TYR A 213 -6.22 9.70 -23.27
C TYR A 213 -5.23 10.76 -22.85
N TYR A 214 -4.34 11.14 -23.77
CA TYR A 214 -3.38 12.23 -23.59
C TYR A 214 -3.90 13.48 -24.31
N VAL A 215 -3.96 14.60 -23.61
CA VAL A 215 -4.28 15.92 -24.14
C VAL A 215 -3.05 16.81 -24.05
N MET A 216 -2.46 17.14 -25.19
CA MET A 216 -1.15 17.82 -25.28
C MET A 216 -1.09 18.81 -26.42
N ASN A 217 -0.38 19.93 -26.25
CA ASN A 217 -0.13 20.87 -27.34
C ASN A 217 0.69 20.21 -28.47
N LYS A 218 1.73 19.44 -28.10
CA LYS A 218 2.54 18.67 -29.04
C LYS A 218 2.64 17.22 -28.59
N ILE A 219 2.15 16.30 -29.42
CA ILE A 219 2.26 14.86 -29.19
C ILE A 219 3.65 14.40 -29.64
N PRO A 220 4.47 13.79 -28.76
CA PRO A 220 5.73 13.16 -29.18
C PRO A 220 5.48 12.03 -30.18
N GLU A 221 6.33 11.93 -31.22
CA GLU A 221 6.19 10.91 -32.26
C GLU A 221 6.31 9.47 -31.70
N ASP A 222 7.03 9.32 -30.61
CA ASP A 222 7.30 8.08 -29.90
C ASP A 222 6.32 7.81 -28.75
N LEU A 223 5.22 8.55 -28.61
CA LEU A 223 4.20 8.32 -27.55
C LEU A 223 3.74 6.85 -27.47
N ALA A 224 3.67 6.14 -28.62
CA ALA A 224 3.31 4.73 -28.67
C ALA A 224 4.40 3.78 -28.12
N LYS A 225 5.66 4.23 -28.04
CA LYS A 225 6.80 3.50 -27.47
C LYS A 225 6.98 3.76 -25.97
N LEU A 226 6.24 4.73 -25.41
CA LEU A 226 6.33 5.16 -24.00
C LEU A 226 5.69 4.17 -23.01
N SER A 227 5.42 2.92 -23.41
CA SER A 227 4.53 2.05 -22.65
C SER A 227 5.09 1.51 -21.33
N PHE A 228 6.40 1.58 -21.03
CA PHE A 228 6.93 0.94 -19.80
C PHE A 228 8.19 1.54 -19.14
N ASP A 229 8.85 2.57 -19.69
CA ASP A 229 10.04 3.19 -19.06
C ASP A 229 9.68 4.52 -18.38
N THR A 230 9.12 4.45 -17.17
CA THR A 230 8.64 5.61 -16.41
C THR A 230 9.74 6.58 -15.96
N GLU A 231 11.02 6.20 -15.98
CA GLU A 231 12.08 7.07 -15.47
C GLU A 231 12.56 8.11 -16.49
N ASN A 232 12.35 7.83 -17.78
CA ASN A 232 12.87 8.63 -18.90
C ASN A 232 11.80 9.22 -19.82
N LEU A 233 10.50 9.12 -19.48
CA LEU A 233 9.46 9.59 -20.38
C LEU A 233 9.59 11.11 -20.60
N PRO A 234 9.75 11.59 -21.85
CA PRO A 234 9.68 13.02 -22.18
C PRO A 234 8.40 13.68 -21.68
N LEU A 235 7.35 12.87 -21.50
CA LEU A 235 6.04 13.28 -21.05
C LEU A 235 6.07 13.99 -19.69
N TYR A 236 6.91 13.55 -18.74
CA TYR A 236 7.03 14.20 -17.43
C TYR A 236 7.64 15.60 -17.45
N PHE A 237 8.17 16.03 -18.60
CA PHE A 237 8.81 17.32 -18.80
C PHE A 237 8.01 18.25 -19.73
N ILE A 238 6.83 17.82 -20.17
CA ILE A 238 5.96 18.59 -21.07
C ILE A 238 4.58 18.74 -20.42
N PRO A 239 3.94 19.94 -20.44
CA PRO A 239 2.59 20.09 -19.94
C PRO A 239 1.59 19.23 -20.70
N HIS A 240 0.83 18.43 -19.98
CA HIS A 240 -0.12 17.49 -20.55
C HIS A 240 -1.21 17.12 -19.55
N ILE A 241 -2.30 16.56 -20.07
CA ILE A 241 -3.35 15.97 -19.26
C ILE A 241 -3.52 14.51 -19.68
N GLU A 242 -3.54 13.62 -18.70
CA GLU A 242 -3.88 12.21 -18.88
C GLU A 242 -5.26 11.95 -18.30
N THR A 243 -6.05 11.11 -18.97
CA THR A 243 -7.35 10.67 -18.46
C THR A 243 -7.56 9.20 -18.76
N TYR A 244 -7.92 8.43 -17.74
CA TYR A 244 -8.15 6.99 -17.84
C TYR A 244 -9.12 6.54 -16.74
N SER A 245 -9.71 5.35 -16.89
CA SER A 245 -10.59 4.75 -15.89
C SER A 245 -9.90 3.59 -15.21
N LEU A 246 -10.05 3.48 -13.88
CA LEU A 246 -9.69 2.30 -13.11
C LEU A 246 -10.88 1.86 -12.26
N LYS A 247 -10.97 0.56 -11.99
CA LYS A 247 -11.92 0.02 -11.03
C LYS A 247 -11.35 0.14 -9.62
N VAL A 248 -11.96 0.98 -8.80
CA VAL A 248 -11.63 1.13 -7.37
C VAL A 248 -12.84 0.64 -6.57
N ALA A 249 -12.65 -0.39 -5.74
CA ALA A 249 -13.73 -1.00 -4.95
C ALA A 249 -14.98 -1.34 -5.79
N GLN A 250 -14.77 -1.96 -6.96
CA GLN A 250 -15.82 -2.33 -7.94
C GLN A 250 -16.58 -1.15 -8.58
N GLN A 251 -16.13 0.08 -8.38
CA GLN A 251 -16.68 1.27 -9.04
C GLN A 251 -15.70 1.80 -10.07
N ASP A 252 -16.19 2.11 -11.27
CA ASP A 252 -15.39 2.80 -12.29
C ASP A 252 -15.11 4.23 -11.80
N THR A 253 -13.83 4.58 -11.68
CA THR A 253 -13.35 5.90 -11.29
C THR A 253 -12.46 6.44 -12.38
N THR A 254 -12.80 7.62 -12.88
CA THR A 254 -11.96 8.32 -13.86
C THR A 254 -10.89 9.12 -13.14
N PHE A 255 -9.64 8.86 -13.48
CA PHE A 255 -8.48 9.60 -13.02
C PHE A 255 -8.12 10.66 -14.06
N ILE A 256 -7.68 11.80 -13.55
CA ILE A 256 -7.20 12.94 -14.34
C ILE A 256 -5.84 13.32 -13.78
N VAL A 257 -4.79 13.23 -14.59
CA VAL A 257 -3.43 13.65 -14.21
C VAL A 257 -3.11 14.91 -14.99
N ILE A 258 -2.82 16.00 -14.30
CA ILE A 258 -2.48 17.29 -14.89
C ILE A 258 -1.02 17.58 -14.57
N SER A 259 -0.17 17.48 -15.59
CA SER A 259 1.22 17.95 -15.55
C SER A 259 1.28 19.35 -16.16
N TYR A 260 1.83 20.32 -15.45
CA TYR A 260 1.70 21.72 -15.81
C TYR A 260 2.98 22.53 -15.56
N LYS A 261 3.11 23.69 -16.19
CA LYS A 261 4.17 24.65 -15.86
C LYS A 261 3.65 25.59 -14.78
N PRO A 262 4.40 25.81 -13.69
CA PRO A 262 3.98 26.79 -12.69
C PRO A 262 3.89 28.19 -13.33
N TYR A 263 3.00 29.03 -12.78
CA TYR A 263 2.89 30.44 -13.11
C TYR A 263 4.14 31.24 -12.77
#